data_AF-A0A3L6T591-F1
#
_entry.id   AF-A0A3L6T591-F1
#
_cell.length_a   1.000
_cell.length_b   1.000
_cell.length_c   1.000
_cell.angle_alpha   90.00
_cell.angle_beta   90.00
_cell.angle_gamma   90.00
#
_symmetry.space_group_name_H-M   'P 1'
#
loop_
_entity.id
_entity.type
_entity.pdbx_description
1 polymer ?
#
loop_
_entity_poly.entity_id
_entity_poly.type
_entity_poly.pdbx_seq_one_letter_code
_entity_poly.pdbx_strand_id
1 'polypeptide(L)'
;MSDEAAASGSAKSGGVAATTTATSNDSFEAVADELLLDPAEDDEIEARVVAQLFRGASPGARRRAAARQAALRAQREALLRQVAESRAQARRLRGYARLLLRADVSGYTEAQAEQYRREVRRRSEELFGK
;
A
#
# COMPACT_ATOMS: atom_id res chain seq x y z
N MET A 1 -20.22 -44.72 -48.91
CA MET A 1 -20.57 -45.84 -48.02
C MET A 1 -19.25 -46.29 -47.41
N SER A 2 -18.87 -45.71 -46.27
CA SER A 2 -18.99 -46.30 -44.91
C SER A 2 -17.73 -47.12 -44.61
N ASP A 3 -17.03 -47.07 -43.49
CA ASP A 3 -16.90 -46.21 -42.29
C ASP A 3 -15.36 -46.18 -42.03
N GLU A 4 -14.76 -45.40 -41.14
CA GLU A 4 -14.52 -45.83 -39.76
C GLU A 4 -13.79 -44.69 -39.01
N ALA A 5 -14.51 -44.04 -38.10
CA ALA A 5 -13.95 -43.19 -37.07
C ALA A 5 -13.87 -44.01 -35.79
N ALA A 6 -12.67 -44.18 -35.24
CA ALA A 6 -12.45 -44.79 -33.94
C ALA A 6 -11.55 -43.92 -33.07
N ALA A 7 -12.07 -43.66 -31.87
CA ALA A 7 -11.61 -42.78 -30.82
C ALA A 7 -10.37 -43.28 -30.04
N SER A 8 -9.97 -42.44 -29.07
CA SER A 8 -9.25 -42.74 -27.81
C SER A 8 -7.75 -42.40 -27.81
N GLY A 9 -7.18 -41.67 -26.85
CA GLY A 9 -7.69 -41.09 -25.62
C GLY A 9 -6.55 -40.57 -24.72
N SER A 10 -6.92 -39.73 -23.75
CA SER A 10 -6.34 -39.60 -22.40
C SER A 10 -4.96 -38.94 -22.16
N ALA A 11 -5.07 -37.71 -21.63
CA ALA A 11 -4.55 -37.25 -20.33
C ALA A 11 -3.13 -36.68 -20.11
N LYS A 12 -3.14 -35.67 -19.22
CA LYS A 12 -2.07 -34.95 -18.50
C LYS A 12 -1.37 -33.85 -19.32
N SER A 13 -1.18 -32.63 -18.83
CA SER A 13 -1.19 -32.06 -17.48
C SER A 13 -1.40 -30.55 -17.65
N GLY A 14 -2.16 -29.88 -16.80
CA GLY A 14 -1.54 -29.23 -15.64
C GLY A 14 -0.75 -27.99 -16.06
N GLY A 15 -1.46 -26.93 -16.47
CA GLY A 15 -0.90 -25.61 -16.66
C GLY A 15 -1.84 -24.60 -16.03
N VAL A 16 -1.83 -24.56 -14.69
CA VAL A 16 -2.53 -23.56 -13.89
C VAL A 16 -2.18 -22.19 -14.47
N ALA A 17 -3.17 -21.49 -15.03
CA ALA A 17 -3.07 -20.06 -15.30
C ALA A 17 -3.06 -19.31 -13.95
N ALA A 18 -1.96 -19.45 -13.21
CA ALA A 18 -1.52 -18.43 -12.29
C ALA A 18 -0.90 -17.35 -13.19
N THR A 19 -1.37 -16.11 -13.21
CA THR A 19 -1.26 -15.23 -12.05
C THR A 19 -2.08 -13.96 -12.33
N THR A 20 -3.34 -13.92 -11.91
CA THR A 20 -4.06 -12.65 -11.70
C THR A 20 -4.15 -12.37 -10.20
N THR A 21 -3.01 -12.32 -9.52
CA THR A 21 -2.91 -11.94 -8.10
C THR A 21 -2.20 -10.58 -7.94
N ALA A 22 -2.33 -9.69 -8.92
CA ALA A 22 -1.80 -8.32 -8.82
C ALA A 22 -2.87 -7.28 -8.47
N THR A 23 -4.15 -7.61 -8.56
CA THR A 23 -5.27 -6.68 -8.37
C THR A 23 -5.76 -6.61 -6.92
N SER A 24 -5.70 -7.70 -6.15
CA SER A 24 -6.29 -7.75 -4.80
C SER A 24 -5.60 -6.84 -3.77
N ASN A 25 -4.30 -6.58 -3.92
CA ASN A 25 -3.57 -5.74 -2.96
C ASN A 25 -3.75 -4.24 -3.20
N ASP A 26 -4.01 -3.80 -4.43
CA ASP A 26 -4.31 -2.39 -4.73
C ASP A 26 -5.66 -1.98 -4.12
N SER A 27 -6.65 -2.88 -4.17
CA SER A 27 -7.97 -2.64 -3.60
C SER A 27 -7.95 -2.53 -2.07
N PHE A 28 -7.13 -3.35 -1.38
CA PHE A 28 -6.99 -3.25 0.08
C PHE A 28 -6.28 -1.96 0.49
N GLU A 29 -5.31 -1.50 -0.29
CA GLU A 29 -4.58 -0.26 0.00
C GLU A 29 -5.44 0.99 -0.23
N ALA A 30 -6.30 0.98 -1.26
CA ALA A 30 -7.30 2.02 -1.48
C ALA A 30 -8.33 2.09 -0.33
N VAL A 31 -8.81 0.94 0.16
CA VAL A 31 -9.68 0.88 1.35
C VAL A 31 -8.93 1.31 2.62
N ALA A 32 -7.64 1.02 2.73
CA ALA A 32 -6.80 1.48 3.85
C ALA A 32 -6.44 2.97 3.78
N ASP A 33 -6.58 3.61 2.63
CA ASP A 33 -6.53 5.06 2.46
C ASP A 33 -7.91 5.69 2.75
N GLU A 34 -9.03 4.99 2.46
CA GLU A 34 -10.41 5.40 2.80
C GLU A 34 -10.75 5.24 4.30
N LEU A 35 -10.16 4.26 4.99
CA LEU A 35 -10.37 4.02 6.43
C LEU A 35 -9.69 5.08 7.32
N LEU A 36 -8.86 5.95 6.74
CA LEU A 36 -8.38 7.16 7.39
C LEU A 36 -9.49 8.21 7.29
N LEU A 37 -10.55 8.04 8.10
CA LEU A 37 -11.62 9.03 8.24
C LEU A 37 -11.06 10.44 8.35
N ASP A 38 -11.81 11.42 7.82
CA ASP A 38 -11.40 12.82 7.82
C ASP A 38 -11.12 13.27 9.26
N PRO A 39 -9.84 13.51 9.62
CA PRO A 39 -9.48 13.86 10.98
C PRO A 39 -10.15 15.16 11.43
N ALA A 40 -10.59 16.01 10.49
CA ALA A 40 -11.33 17.22 10.79
C ALA A 40 -12.73 16.93 11.37
N GLU A 41 -13.45 15.92 10.85
CA GLU A 41 -14.77 15.55 11.36
C GLU A 41 -14.67 14.93 12.77
N ASP A 42 -13.67 14.07 12.98
CA ASP A 42 -13.36 13.48 14.30
C ASP A 42 -13.04 14.57 15.33
N ASP A 43 -12.29 15.60 14.93
CA ASP A 43 -11.89 16.70 15.82
C ASP A 43 -13.07 17.57 16.27
N GLU A 44 -14.07 17.79 15.39
CA GLU A 44 -15.29 18.52 15.72
C GLU A 44 -16.16 17.76 16.72
N ILE A 45 -16.32 16.45 16.51
CA ILE A 45 -17.07 15.57 17.41
C ILE A 45 -16.37 15.51 18.77
N GLU A 46 -15.04 15.31 18.78
CA GLU A 46 -14.24 15.29 20.00
C GLU A 46 -14.36 16.61 20.77
N ALA A 47 -14.27 17.76 20.10
CA ALA A 47 -14.40 19.07 20.73
C ALA A 47 -15.77 19.25 21.41
N ARG A 48 -16.85 18.81 20.76
CA ARG A 48 -18.21 18.85 21.33
C ARG A 48 -18.34 17.97 22.58
N VAL A 49 -17.79 16.75 22.53
CA VAL A 49 -17.81 15.81 23.66
C VAL A 49 -16.99 16.37 24.83
N VAL A 50 -15.78 16.87 24.57
CA VAL A 50 -14.91 17.49 25.59
C VAL A 50 -15.60 18.71 26.21
N ALA A 51 -16.23 19.57 25.41
CA ALA A 51 -16.96 20.73 25.93
C ALA A 51 -18.09 20.34 26.90
N GLN A 52 -18.79 19.24 26.63
CA GLN A 52 -19.84 18.71 27.52
C GLN A 52 -19.25 18.06 28.78
N LEU A 53 -18.19 17.26 28.65
CA LEU A 53 -17.51 16.61 29.79
C LEU A 53 -16.92 17.60 30.78
N PHE A 54 -16.42 18.73 30.29
CA PHE A 54 -15.85 19.78 31.13
C PHE A 54 -16.89 20.83 31.55
N ARG A 55 -18.19 20.62 31.35
CA ARG A 55 -19.23 21.55 31.82
C ARG A 55 -19.16 21.69 33.34
N GLY A 56 -18.96 22.92 33.84
CA GLY A 56 -18.74 23.18 35.27
C GLY A 56 -17.33 22.92 35.80
N ALA A 57 -16.40 22.40 34.97
CA ALA A 57 -15.01 22.20 35.38
C ALA A 57 -14.26 23.52 35.54
N SER A 58 -13.33 23.56 36.50
CA SER A 58 -12.51 24.75 36.78
C SER A 58 -11.63 25.14 35.59
N PRO A 59 -11.29 26.44 35.42
CA PRO A 59 -10.44 26.89 34.33
C PRO A 59 -9.06 26.20 34.30
N GLY A 60 -8.51 25.88 35.48
CA GLY A 60 -7.24 25.15 35.58
C GLY A 60 -7.33 23.71 35.08
N ALA A 61 -8.45 23.01 35.34
CA ALA A 61 -8.68 21.67 34.81
C ALA A 61 -8.80 21.68 33.29
N ARG A 62 -9.53 22.66 32.73
CA ARG A 62 -9.67 22.85 31.28
C ARG A 62 -8.34 23.10 30.59
N ARG A 63 -7.51 24.01 31.14
CA ARG A 63 -6.17 24.29 30.59
C ARG A 63 -5.27 23.06 30.57
N ARG A 64 -5.26 22.28 31.65
CA ARG A 64 -4.48 21.03 31.71
C ARG A 64 -4.97 19.99 30.69
N ALA A 65 -6.28 19.85 30.52
CA ALA A 65 -6.85 18.95 29.54
C ALA A 65 -6.49 19.37 28.10
N ALA A 66 -6.66 20.66 27.77
CA ALA A 66 -6.28 21.20 26.47
C ALA A 66 -4.79 21.00 26.16
N ALA A 67 -3.90 21.22 27.12
CA ALA A 67 -2.47 20.97 26.95
C ALA A 67 -2.15 19.49 26.66
N ARG A 68 -2.82 18.56 27.36
CA ARG A 68 -2.67 17.12 27.11
C ARG A 68 -3.21 16.72 25.74
N GLN A 69 -4.36 17.26 25.35
CA GLN A 69 -4.98 16.99 24.05
C GLN A 69 -4.09 17.49 22.89
N ALA A 70 -3.53 18.70 23.01
CA ALA A 70 -2.59 19.22 22.02
C ALA A 70 -1.34 18.32 21.89
N ALA A 71 -0.79 17.84 23.01
CA ALA A 71 0.35 16.92 22.99
C ALA A 71 0.01 15.58 22.31
N LEU A 72 -1.18 15.03 22.57
CA LEU A 72 -1.65 13.79 21.94
C LEU A 72 -1.89 13.97 20.44
N ARG A 73 -2.46 15.11 20.01
CA ARG A 73 -2.64 15.42 18.59
C ARG A 73 -1.31 15.52 17.86
N ALA A 74 -0.32 16.18 18.45
CA ALA A 74 1.03 16.24 17.89
C ALA A 74 1.67 14.84 17.74
N GLN A 75 1.47 13.95 18.72
CA GLN A 75 1.94 12.56 18.63
C GLN A 75 1.20 11.77 17.53
N ARG A 76 -0.12 11.92 17.42
CA ARG A 76 -0.92 11.30 16.36
C ARG A 76 -0.43 11.73 14.98
N GLU A 77 -0.23 13.03 14.77
CA GLU A 77 0.29 13.55 13.50
C GLU A 77 1.68 13.00 13.16
N ALA A 78 2.58 12.94 14.14
CA ALA A 78 3.91 12.36 13.94
C ALA A 78 3.83 10.88 13.52
N LEU A 79 2.95 10.10 14.16
CA LEU A 79 2.71 8.71 13.79
C LEU A 79 2.14 8.60 12.37
N LEU A 80 1.18 9.44 12.01
CA LEU A 80 0.60 9.44 10.67
C LEU A 80 1.65 9.76 9.60
N ARG A 81 2.57 10.71 9.86
CA ARG A 81 3.70 10.98 8.96
C ARG A 81 4.60 9.75 8.81
N GLN A 82 4.94 9.07 9.90
CA GLN A 82 5.74 7.84 9.84
C GLN A 82 5.04 6.72 9.05
N VAL A 83 3.73 6.56 9.25
CA VAL A 83 2.93 5.57 8.50
C VAL A 83 2.92 5.92 7.01
N ALA A 84 2.74 7.18 6.65
CA ALA A 84 2.78 7.64 5.27
C ALA A 84 4.15 7.38 4.62
N GLU A 85 5.24 7.64 5.33
CA GLU A 85 6.60 7.35 4.88
C GLU A 85 6.83 5.83 4.69
N SER A 86 6.41 5.01 5.65
CA SER A 86 6.50 3.54 5.57
C SER A 86 5.70 2.99 4.40
N ARG A 87 4.47 3.49 4.18
CA ARG A 87 3.65 3.13 3.02
C ARG A 87 4.34 3.53 1.71
N ALA A 88 4.91 4.73 1.62
CA ALA A 88 5.65 5.17 0.45
C ALA A 88 6.85 4.26 0.17
N GLN A 89 7.60 3.85 1.19
CA GLN A 89 8.70 2.90 1.06
C GLN A 89 8.22 1.53 0.55
N ALA A 90 7.11 1.02 1.12
CA ALA A 90 6.52 -0.24 0.67
C ALA A 90 6.08 -0.19 -0.80
N ARG A 91 5.48 0.92 -1.25
CA ARG A 91 5.11 1.14 -2.66
C ARG A 91 6.34 1.08 -3.58
N ARG A 92 7.44 1.76 -3.20
CA ARG A 92 8.71 1.74 -3.96
C ARG A 92 9.29 0.32 -4.04
N LEU A 93 9.36 -0.40 -2.90
CA LEU A 93 9.86 -1.78 -2.85
C LEU A 93 9.04 -2.73 -3.73
N ARG A 94 7.70 -2.61 -3.70
CA ARG A 94 6.84 -3.41 -4.58
C ARG A 94 7.06 -3.07 -6.06
N GLY A 95 7.29 -1.81 -6.39
CA GLY A 95 7.62 -1.39 -7.75
C GLY A 95 8.95 -2.00 -8.24
N TYR A 96 9.94 -2.08 -7.37
CA TYR A 96 11.22 -2.72 -7.64
C TYR A 96 11.11 -4.25 -7.77
N ALA A 97 10.41 -4.90 -6.84
CA ALA A 97 10.18 -6.34 -6.90
C ALA A 97 9.40 -6.73 -8.18
N ARG A 98 8.41 -5.93 -8.59
CA ARG A 98 7.70 -6.14 -9.86
C ARG A 98 8.63 -6.03 -11.07
N LEU A 99 9.54 -5.05 -11.08
CA LEU A 99 10.54 -4.89 -12.14
C LEU A 99 11.41 -6.16 -12.25
N LEU A 100 11.92 -6.67 -11.12
CA LEU A 100 12.79 -7.84 -11.10
C LEU A 100 12.09 -9.17 -11.42
N LEU A 101 10.86 -9.35 -10.92
CA LEU A 101 10.17 -10.65 -11.00
C LEU A 101 9.33 -10.83 -12.27
N ARG A 102 8.96 -9.75 -12.97
CA ARG A 102 8.08 -9.81 -14.15
C ARG A 102 8.76 -9.52 -15.47
N ALA A 103 9.96 -8.94 -15.46
CA ALA A 103 10.70 -8.73 -16.69
C ALA A 103 11.31 -10.06 -17.15
N ASP A 104 10.69 -10.72 -18.12
CA ASP A 104 11.39 -11.72 -18.91
C ASP A 104 12.40 -11.02 -19.82
N VAL A 105 13.65 -11.02 -19.38
CA VAL A 105 14.80 -10.39 -20.04
C VAL A 105 15.46 -11.30 -21.08
N SER A 106 15.01 -12.57 -21.22
CA SER A 106 15.66 -13.55 -22.10
C SER A 106 15.55 -13.19 -23.59
N GLY A 107 14.54 -12.40 -23.98
CA GLY A 107 14.33 -11.93 -25.35
C GLY A 107 14.76 -10.49 -25.63
N TYR A 108 15.46 -9.83 -24.69
CA TYR A 108 15.82 -8.42 -24.87
C TYR A 108 16.97 -8.26 -25.86
N THR A 109 16.84 -7.28 -26.76
CA THR A 109 17.97 -6.76 -27.53
C THR A 109 19.00 -6.10 -26.61
N GLU A 110 20.24 -5.91 -27.06
CA GLU A 110 21.28 -5.27 -26.24
C GLU A 110 20.87 -3.90 -25.72
N ALA A 111 20.22 -3.09 -26.56
CA ALA A 111 19.72 -1.77 -26.19
C ALA A 111 18.64 -1.85 -25.09
N GLN A 112 17.71 -2.82 -25.19
CA GLN A 112 16.67 -3.04 -24.18
C GLN A 112 17.27 -3.58 -22.87
N ALA A 113 18.23 -4.49 -22.96
CA ALA A 113 18.93 -5.03 -21.79
C ALA A 113 19.75 -3.95 -21.08
N GLU A 114 20.33 -3.00 -21.82
CA GLU A 114 21.03 -1.87 -21.21
C GLU A 114 20.06 -0.87 -20.55
N GLN A 115 18.94 -0.54 -21.19
CA GLN A 115 17.90 0.28 -20.58
C GLN A 115 17.34 -0.34 -19.29
N TYR A 116 17.07 -1.64 -19.32
CA TYR A 116 16.61 -2.37 -18.13
C TYR A 116 17.65 -2.33 -17.00
N ARG A 117 18.94 -2.55 -17.31
CA ARG A 117 20.02 -2.44 -16.31
C ARG A 117 20.13 -1.04 -15.72
N ARG A 118 19.96 0.01 -16.52
CA ARG A 118 19.94 1.41 -16.05
C ARG A 118 18.75 1.68 -15.14
N GLU A 119 17.56 1.21 -15.49
CA GLU A 119 16.34 1.36 -14.67
C GLU A 119 16.44 0.60 -13.34
N VAL A 120 16.96 -0.63 -13.36
CA VAL A 120 17.22 -1.43 -12.15
C VAL A 120 18.20 -0.69 -11.23
N ARG A 121 19.29 -0.16 -11.78
CA ARG A 121 20.29 0.61 -11.01
C ARG A 121 19.70 1.89 -10.43
N ARG A 122 18.96 2.67 -11.23
CA ARG A 122 18.30 3.89 -10.74
C ARG A 122 17.38 3.59 -9.55
N ARG A 123 16.55 2.54 -9.66
CA ARG A 123 15.63 2.16 -8.58
C ARG A 123 16.35 1.55 -7.36
N SER A 124 17.48 0.87 -7.55
CA SER A 124 18.27 0.38 -6.42
C SER A 124 18.90 1.54 -5.65
N GLU A 125 19.41 2.55 -6.35
CA GLU A 125 19.95 3.77 -5.75
C GLU A 125 18.86 4.55 -4.99
N GLU A 126 17.67 4.72 -5.58
CA GLU A 126 16.51 5.38 -4.96
C GLU A 126 16.01 4.67 -3.69
N LEU A 127 16.14 3.35 -3.60
CA LEU A 127 15.63 2.53 -2.50
C LEU A 127 16.66 2.27 -1.40
N PHE A 128 17.90 2.01 -1.80
CA PHE A 128 18.95 1.51 -0.91
C PHE A 128 20.13 2.47 -0.76
N GLY A 129 20.18 3.55 -1.54
CA GLY A 129 21.28 4.51 -1.54
C GLY A 129 22.60 3.92 -2.04
N LYS A 130 22.54 2.87 -2.87
CA LYS A 130 23.69 2.11 -3.39
C LYS A 130 23.56 1.85 -4.88
#